data_AF-V2W401-F1
#
_entry.id   AF-V2W401-F1
#
_cell.length_a   1.000
_cell.length_b   1.000
_cell.length_c   1.000
_cell.angle_alpha   90.00
_cell.angle_beta   90.00
_cell.angle_gamma   90.00
#
_symmetry.space_group_name_H-M   'P 1'
#
loop_
_entity.id
_entity.type
_entity.pdbx_description
1 polymer ?
#
loop_
_entity_poly.entity_id
_entity_poly.type
_entity_poly.pdbx_seq_one_letter_code
_entity_poly.pdbx_strand_id
1 'polypeptide(L)'
;MSTSSSLPKNIVIIFSGENLETIRQQGGTGDWILNTNNFINVEYVLIIRNLKNELADKSDGYEHGQAFILGKFQAIKPKATSDRKIIQISEFIQLPHQESFKNAWTKLTSGQRNPITYKNSSEVLEKIKLNLDNPEFKWQKMQPAEEEINLSLADIINEARNKIAKAANVDKSKVNIQISF
;
A
#
# COMPACT_ATOMS: atom_id res chain seq x y z
N MET A 1 -4.78 35.65 12.52
CA MET A 1 -4.84 34.63 11.46
C MET A 1 -3.47 34.00 11.37
N SER A 2 -3.26 32.83 11.98
CA SER A 2 -1.97 32.15 11.93
C SER A 2 -1.91 31.32 10.65
N THR A 3 -1.11 31.75 9.68
CA THR A 3 -0.73 30.92 8.54
C THR A 3 0.21 29.83 9.04
N SER A 4 -0.33 28.63 9.27
CA SER A 4 0.48 27.43 9.43
C SER A 4 1.24 27.20 8.13
N SER A 5 2.53 27.53 8.09
CA SER A 5 3.41 27.18 6.98
C SER A 5 3.69 25.68 7.03
N SER A 6 2.76 24.86 6.56
CA SER A 6 3.04 23.44 6.35
C SER A 6 4.10 23.33 5.26
N LEU A 7 5.16 22.57 5.50
CA LEU A 7 6.13 22.18 4.48
C LEU A 7 5.39 21.67 3.23
N PRO A 8 5.89 21.95 2.01
CA PRO A 8 5.27 21.45 0.81
C PRO A 8 5.15 19.93 0.89
N LYS A 9 3.91 19.45 0.73
CA LYS A 9 3.58 18.03 0.76
C LYS A 9 4.09 17.36 -0.51
N ASN A 10 4.64 16.17 -0.33
CA ASN A 10 5.21 15.37 -1.39
C ASN A 10 4.35 14.15 -1.67
N ILE A 11 4.44 13.67 -2.90
CA ILE A 11 3.95 12.37 -3.33
C ILE A 11 5.14 11.51 -3.72
N VAL A 12 5.18 10.30 -3.18
CA VAL A 12 6.08 9.27 -3.71
C VAL A 12 5.38 8.58 -4.87
N ILE A 13 6.05 8.51 -6.03
CA ILE A 13 5.56 7.84 -7.22
C ILE A 13 6.33 6.54 -7.37
N ILE A 14 5.58 5.44 -7.49
CA ILE A 14 6.09 4.08 -7.52
C ILE A 14 5.70 3.42 -8.83
N PHE A 15 6.67 2.78 -9.49
CA PHE A 15 6.46 2.00 -10.71
C PHE A 15 6.48 0.51 -10.40
N SER A 16 5.32 -0.03 -10.02
CA SER A 16 5.17 -1.39 -9.46
C SER A 16 4.51 -2.36 -10.43
N GLY A 17 4.96 -3.62 -10.38
CA GLY A 17 4.28 -4.74 -11.04
C GLY A 17 3.16 -5.34 -10.19
N GLU A 18 3.07 -5.01 -8.90
CA GLU A 18 2.09 -5.56 -7.96
C GLU A 18 0.66 -5.16 -8.34
N ASN A 19 -0.28 -6.10 -8.28
CA ASN A 19 -1.71 -5.82 -8.47
C ASN A 19 -2.35 -5.26 -7.20
N LEU A 20 -3.61 -4.81 -7.30
CA LEU A 20 -4.34 -4.24 -6.17
C LEU A 20 -4.49 -5.25 -5.01
N GLU A 21 -4.74 -6.52 -5.30
CA GLU A 21 -4.89 -7.56 -4.28
C GLU A 21 -3.62 -7.72 -3.45
N THR A 22 -2.47 -7.83 -4.12
CA THR A 22 -1.14 -7.92 -3.51
C THR A 22 -0.86 -6.69 -2.64
N ILE A 23 -1.17 -5.49 -3.15
CA ILE A 23 -0.98 -4.24 -2.41
C ILE A 23 -1.86 -4.20 -1.15
N ARG A 24 -3.11 -4.69 -1.24
CA ARG A 24 -4.01 -4.78 -0.08
C ARG A 24 -3.51 -5.78 0.96
N GLN A 25 -3.14 -7.00 0.54
CA GLN A 25 -2.61 -8.04 1.43
C GLN A 25 -1.38 -7.56 2.20
N GLN A 26 -0.50 -6.78 1.56
CA GLN A 26 0.69 -6.22 2.18
C GLN A 26 0.42 -4.96 3.03
N GLY A 27 -0.76 -4.34 2.89
CA GLY A 27 -1.07 -3.03 3.48
C GLY A 27 -0.27 -1.87 2.85
N GLY A 28 0.15 -2.01 1.59
CA GLY A 28 1.07 -1.10 0.92
C GLY A 28 1.80 -1.74 -0.25
N THR A 29 2.86 -1.08 -0.75
CA THR A 29 3.71 -1.60 -1.84
C THR A 29 5.11 -1.92 -1.32
N GLY A 30 5.67 -3.06 -1.75
CA GLY A 30 6.84 -3.66 -1.13
C GLY A 30 8.10 -3.78 -1.99
N ASP A 31 9.13 -4.38 -1.38
CA ASP A 31 10.42 -4.74 -2.00
C ASP A 31 11.31 -3.55 -2.42
N TRP A 32 11.15 -2.42 -1.74
CA TRP A 32 11.87 -1.19 -2.04
C TRP A 32 13.13 -1.00 -1.17
N ILE A 33 14.24 -0.58 -1.80
CA ILE A 33 15.37 0.03 -1.09
C ILE A 33 15.07 1.51 -0.96
N LEU A 34 14.89 1.99 0.28
CA LEU A 34 14.44 3.36 0.56
C LEU A 34 15.37 4.07 1.54
N ASN A 35 15.62 5.35 1.26
CA ASN A 35 16.09 6.30 2.26
C ASN A 35 14.89 6.94 2.96
N THR A 36 14.72 6.67 4.26
CA THR A 36 13.57 7.12 5.06
C THR A 36 13.50 8.65 5.20
N ASN A 37 14.61 9.36 5.05
CA ASN A 37 14.64 10.83 5.12
C ASN A 37 13.83 11.47 3.98
N ASN A 38 13.65 10.77 2.86
CA ASN A 38 12.84 11.26 1.73
C ASN A 38 11.32 11.26 2.03
N PHE A 39 10.89 10.62 3.13
CA PHE A 39 9.47 10.46 3.48
C PHE A 39 8.96 11.47 4.50
N ILE A 40 9.82 12.35 5.04
CA ILE A 40 9.45 13.29 6.12
C ILE A 40 8.23 14.16 5.76
N ASN A 41 8.08 14.54 4.49
CA ASN A 41 6.97 15.38 4.01
C ASN A 41 6.06 14.65 3.00
N VAL A 42 6.10 13.32 2.95
CA VAL A 42 5.27 12.55 2.02
C VAL A 42 3.86 12.40 2.60
N GLU A 43 2.86 12.83 1.84
CA GLU A 43 1.45 12.67 2.18
C GLU A 43 0.79 11.55 1.38
N TYR A 44 1.22 11.38 0.12
CA TYR A 44 0.59 10.47 -0.82
C TYR A 44 1.58 9.48 -1.44
N VAL A 45 1.05 8.35 -1.90
CA VAL A 45 1.73 7.32 -2.67
C VAL A 45 0.96 7.13 -3.98
N LEU A 46 1.54 7.50 -5.12
CA LEU A 46 0.97 7.21 -6.44
C LEU A 46 1.60 5.94 -6.99
N ILE A 47 0.80 4.91 -7.23
CA ILE A 47 1.26 3.66 -7.82
C ILE A 47 0.88 3.63 -9.31
N ILE A 48 1.89 3.36 -10.12
CA ILE A 48 1.83 3.31 -11.57
C ILE A 48 2.20 1.91 -12.03
N ARG A 49 1.41 1.36 -12.95
CA ARG A 49 1.51 -0.02 -13.42
C ARG A 49 2.77 -0.26 -14.26
N ASN A 50 3.62 -1.17 -13.83
CA ASN A 50 4.81 -1.60 -14.56
C ASN A 50 4.66 -3.03 -15.12
N LEU A 51 4.08 -3.16 -16.32
CA LEU A 51 3.99 -4.46 -17.01
C LEU A 51 5.31 -5.04 -17.52
N LYS A 52 6.44 -4.31 -17.37
CA LYS A 52 7.78 -4.82 -17.72
C LYS A 52 8.44 -5.56 -16.56
N ASN A 53 7.84 -5.53 -15.37
CA ASN A 53 8.26 -6.40 -14.29
C ASN A 53 7.86 -7.86 -14.62
N GLU A 54 8.77 -8.81 -14.42
CA GLU A 54 8.56 -10.22 -14.76
C GLU A 54 7.38 -10.86 -14.01
N LEU A 55 7.09 -10.36 -12.81
CA LEU A 55 5.99 -10.81 -11.95
C LEU A 55 4.75 -9.92 -12.08
N ALA A 56 4.70 -9.03 -13.09
CA ALA A 56 3.58 -8.13 -13.26
C ALA A 56 2.31 -8.89 -13.62
N ASP A 57 1.24 -8.60 -12.89
CA ASP A 57 -0.09 -9.03 -13.25
C ASP A 57 -0.57 -8.26 -14.49
N LYS A 58 -1.16 -8.99 -15.45
CA LYS A 58 -1.71 -8.47 -16.71
C LYS A 58 -3.24 -8.60 -16.78
N SER A 59 -3.85 -9.16 -15.74
CA SER A 59 -5.27 -9.51 -15.71
C SER A 59 -6.18 -8.34 -15.30
N ASP A 60 -5.63 -7.31 -14.64
CA ASP A 60 -6.39 -6.19 -14.09
C ASP A 60 -6.70 -5.05 -15.09
N GLY A 61 -6.28 -5.21 -16.35
CA GLY A 61 -6.61 -4.29 -17.44
C GLY A 61 -5.88 -2.94 -17.41
N TYR A 62 -4.98 -2.69 -16.45
CA TYR A 62 -4.21 -1.45 -16.42
C TYR A 62 -3.04 -1.49 -17.41
N GLU A 63 -2.88 -0.43 -18.21
CA GLU A 63 -1.81 -0.34 -19.20
C GLU A 63 -0.44 -0.06 -18.55
N HIS A 64 0.65 -0.42 -19.23
CA HIS A 64 1.99 -0.03 -18.79
C HIS A 64 2.10 1.49 -18.68
N GLY A 65 2.58 1.98 -17.54
CA GLY A 65 2.70 3.41 -17.27
C GLY A 65 1.41 4.08 -16.82
N GLN A 66 0.29 3.37 -16.68
CA GLN A 66 -0.97 3.95 -16.19
C GLN A 66 -0.96 4.07 -14.66
N ALA A 67 -1.33 5.24 -14.13
CA ALA A 67 -1.59 5.41 -12.70
C ALA A 67 -2.89 4.70 -12.31
N PHE A 68 -2.86 3.90 -11.24
CA PHE A 68 -4.00 3.06 -10.85
C PHE A 68 -4.37 3.12 -9.37
N ILE A 69 -3.47 3.57 -8.49
CA ILE A 69 -3.76 3.76 -7.07
C ILE A 69 -3.17 5.10 -6.62
N LEU A 70 -3.98 5.90 -5.93
CA LEU A 70 -3.49 6.98 -5.06
C LEU A 70 -3.75 6.59 -3.60
N GLY A 71 -2.69 6.41 -2.82
CA GLY A 71 -2.76 6.08 -1.41
C GLY A 71 -2.39 7.25 -0.50
N LYS A 72 -2.96 7.30 0.71
CA LYS A 72 -2.44 8.12 1.82
C LYS A 72 -1.28 7.40 2.48
N PHE A 73 -0.11 8.02 2.46
CA PHE A 73 1.08 7.50 3.14
C PHE A 73 0.79 7.33 4.63
N GLN A 74 1.24 6.21 5.20
CA GLN A 74 1.10 5.91 6.62
C GLN A 74 2.47 5.78 7.30
N ALA A 75 3.32 4.88 6.82
CA ALA A 75 4.61 4.59 7.43
C ALA A 75 5.52 3.81 6.46
N ILE A 76 6.79 3.68 6.85
CA ILE A 76 7.73 2.74 6.23
C ILE A 76 7.96 1.58 7.18
N LYS A 77 7.66 0.35 6.72
CA LYS A 77 7.84 -0.88 7.51
C LYS A 77 9.01 -1.69 6.95
N PRO A 78 9.97 -2.14 7.77
CA PRO A 78 11.00 -3.07 7.32
C PRO A 78 10.39 -4.44 7.01
N LYS A 79 10.90 -5.12 5.97
CA LYS A 79 10.65 -6.56 5.78
C LYS A 79 11.57 -7.34 6.73
N ALA A 80 11.02 -8.30 7.47
CA ALA A 80 11.77 -9.04 8.49
C ALA A 80 12.98 -9.82 7.93
N THR A 81 12.93 -10.18 6.64
CA THR A 81 13.89 -11.07 5.99
C THR A 81 14.84 -10.36 5.01
N SER A 82 14.77 -9.03 4.88
CA SER A 82 15.64 -8.29 3.94
C SER A 82 15.84 -6.81 4.32
N ASP A 83 16.76 -6.15 3.63
CA ASP A 83 16.97 -4.69 3.69
C ASP A 83 15.84 -3.88 3.01
N ARG A 84 14.88 -4.60 2.40
CA ARG A 84 13.74 -4.02 1.70
C ARG A 84 12.67 -3.57 2.67
N LYS A 85 11.89 -2.60 2.22
CA LYS A 85 10.85 -1.95 3.01
C LYS A 85 9.53 -1.95 2.25
N ILE A 86 8.44 -1.87 3.01
CA ILE A 86 7.08 -1.67 2.54
C ILE A 86 6.72 -0.22 2.81
N ILE A 87 6.19 0.45 1.78
CA ILE A 87 5.55 1.76 1.91
C ILE A 87 4.10 1.50 2.28
N GLN A 88 3.75 1.69 3.55
CA GLN A 88 2.41 1.46 4.05
C GLN A 88 1.47 2.60 3.63
N ILE A 89 0.28 2.20 3.23
CA ILE A 89 -0.80 3.09 2.84
C ILE A 89 -1.94 2.85 3.84
N SER A 90 -2.60 3.91 4.30
CA SER A 90 -3.74 3.79 5.23
C SER A 90 -5.09 3.73 4.52
N GLU A 91 -5.21 4.48 3.43
CA GLU A 91 -6.40 4.57 2.60
C GLU A 91 -5.97 4.75 1.14
N PHE A 92 -6.79 4.30 0.20
CA PHE A 92 -6.51 4.49 -1.21
C PHE A 92 -7.75 4.81 -2.04
N ILE A 93 -7.52 5.49 -3.14
CA ILE A 93 -8.45 5.62 -4.26
C ILE A 93 -7.93 4.72 -5.37
N GLN A 94 -8.78 3.85 -5.90
CA GLN A 94 -8.52 3.17 -7.16
C GLN A 94 -8.85 4.10 -8.31
N LEU A 95 -7.86 4.39 -9.15
CA LEU A 95 -8.02 5.31 -10.28
C LEU A 95 -8.64 4.56 -11.47
N PRO A 96 -9.62 5.14 -12.16
CA PRO A 96 -10.30 4.51 -13.29
C PRO A 96 -9.43 4.48 -14.56
N HIS A 97 -9.89 3.77 -15.59
CA HIS A 97 -9.26 3.77 -16.92
C HIS A 97 -9.63 5.04 -17.68
N GLN A 98 -8.91 6.13 -17.42
CA GLN A 98 -9.08 7.42 -18.08
C GLN A 98 -7.76 7.92 -18.69
N GLU A 99 -7.86 8.70 -19.77
CA GLU A 99 -6.72 9.21 -20.54
C GLU A 99 -5.74 10.05 -19.71
N SER A 100 -6.26 10.77 -18.70
CA SER A 100 -5.46 11.57 -17.77
C SER A 100 -4.45 10.72 -16.98
N PHE A 101 -4.79 9.46 -16.70
CA PHE A 101 -3.96 8.52 -15.92
C PHE A 101 -3.04 7.65 -16.80
N LYS A 102 -3.27 7.59 -18.12
CA LYS A 102 -2.38 6.86 -19.04
C LYS A 102 -1.02 7.52 -19.18
N ASN A 103 0.02 6.72 -19.44
CA ASN A 103 1.40 7.19 -19.60
C ASN A 103 1.91 8.08 -18.45
N ALA A 104 1.31 7.97 -17.25
CA ALA A 104 1.65 8.77 -16.08
C ALA A 104 3.13 8.63 -15.69
N TRP A 105 3.74 7.46 -15.85
CA TRP A 105 5.18 7.29 -15.57
C TRP A 105 6.01 8.27 -16.41
N THR A 106 5.85 8.23 -17.73
CA THR A 106 6.57 9.11 -18.65
C THR A 106 6.22 10.58 -18.41
N LYS A 107 4.94 10.91 -18.23
CA LYS A 107 4.47 12.29 -17.99
C LYS A 107 5.07 12.89 -16.72
N LEU A 108 5.18 12.10 -15.65
CA LEU A 108 5.61 12.59 -14.34
C LEU A 108 7.12 12.52 -14.16
N THR A 109 7.78 11.51 -14.72
CA THR A 109 9.18 11.18 -14.39
C THR A 109 10.12 11.23 -15.59
N SER A 110 9.61 11.58 -16.78
CA SER A 110 10.35 11.50 -18.05
C SER A 110 10.89 10.10 -18.35
N GLY A 111 10.22 9.06 -17.83
CA GLY A 111 10.57 7.66 -18.10
C GLY A 111 11.87 7.21 -17.44
N GLN A 112 12.25 7.81 -16.31
CA GLN A 112 13.48 7.45 -15.59
C GLN A 112 13.52 5.95 -15.23
N ARG A 113 14.73 5.41 -15.04
CA ARG A 113 14.91 3.98 -14.71
C ARG A 113 14.59 3.64 -13.26
N ASN A 114 14.82 4.56 -12.32
CA ASN A 114 14.57 4.30 -10.91
C ASN A 114 13.04 4.21 -10.69
N PRO A 115 12.51 3.08 -10.21
CA PRO A 115 11.06 2.88 -10.07
C PRO A 115 10.44 3.70 -8.94
N ILE A 116 11.21 4.53 -8.24
CA ILE A 116 10.76 5.39 -7.15
C ILE A 116 11.20 6.83 -7.40
N THR A 117 10.28 7.77 -7.23
CA THR A 117 10.59 9.22 -7.23
C THR A 117 9.70 9.99 -6.27
N TYR A 118 10.10 11.21 -5.95
CA TYR A 118 9.42 12.10 -5.01
C TYR A 118 9.18 13.42 -5.71
N LYS A 119 7.94 13.91 -5.66
CA LYS A 119 7.55 15.17 -6.30
C LYS A 119 6.59 15.94 -5.42
N ASN A 120 6.44 17.23 -5.70
CA ASN A 120 5.39 18.03 -5.09
C ASN A 120 4.02 17.43 -5.40
N SER A 121 3.16 17.27 -4.39
CA SER A 121 1.85 16.63 -4.57
C SER A 121 0.94 17.42 -5.50
N SER A 122 0.89 18.75 -5.36
CA SER A 122 -0.01 19.61 -6.15
C SER A 122 0.33 19.56 -7.64
N GLU A 123 1.62 19.65 -8.00
CA GLU A 123 2.06 19.54 -9.39
C GLU A 123 1.71 18.19 -10.02
N VAL A 124 1.81 17.10 -9.25
CA VAL A 124 1.50 15.77 -9.74
C VAL A 124 0.00 15.62 -9.97
N LEU A 125 -0.82 16.03 -8.99
CA LEU A 125 -2.28 15.99 -9.07
C LEU A 125 -2.80 16.82 -10.25
N GLU A 126 -2.24 18.02 -10.46
CA GLU A 126 -2.55 18.86 -11.62
C GLU A 126 -2.20 18.18 -12.95
N LYS A 127 -0.99 17.61 -13.07
CA LYS A 127 -0.52 16.94 -14.30
C LYS A 127 -1.37 15.73 -14.69
N ILE A 128 -1.88 14.98 -13.71
CA ILE A 128 -2.78 13.85 -13.95
C ILE A 128 -4.27 14.25 -13.87
N LYS A 129 -4.58 15.55 -13.77
CA LYS A 129 -5.94 16.09 -13.71
C LYS A 129 -6.80 15.45 -12.61
N LEU A 130 -6.20 15.15 -11.47
CA LEU A 130 -6.89 14.51 -10.34
C LEU A 130 -7.32 15.58 -9.33
N ASN A 131 -8.63 15.79 -9.22
CA ASN A 131 -9.24 16.61 -8.18
C ASN A 131 -9.71 15.71 -7.02
N LEU A 132 -9.10 15.85 -5.85
CA LEU A 132 -9.45 15.05 -4.67
C LEU A 132 -10.81 15.42 -4.07
N ASP A 133 -11.38 16.56 -4.43
CA ASP A 133 -12.74 16.97 -4.04
C ASP A 133 -13.82 16.37 -4.95
N ASN A 134 -13.46 15.65 -6.02
CA ASN A 134 -14.43 14.97 -6.86
C ASN A 134 -15.04 13.77 -6.09
N PRO A 135 -16.36 13.74 -5.85
CA PRO A 135 -17.03 12.69 -5.08
C PRO A 135 -16.96 11.28 -5.71
N GLU A 136 -16.57 11.17 -6.99
CA GLU A 136 -16.32 9.89 -7.65
C GLU A 136 -15.08 9.16 -7.08
N PHE A 137 -14.12 9.91 -6.52
CA PHE A 137 -12.90 9.35 -5.94
C PHE A 137 -13.07 9.07 -4.45
N LYS A 138 -13.64 7.91 -4.14
CA LYS A 138 -13.87 7.48 -2.76
C LYS A 138 -12.65 6.81 -2.17
N TRP A 139 -12.19 7.33 -1.03
CA TRP A 139 -11.16 6.68 -0.22
C TRP A 139 -11.69 5.37 0.36
N GLN A 140 -10.94 4.30 0.15
CA GLN A 140 -11.16 2.97 0.70
C GLN A 140 -10.08 2.69 1.74
N LYS A 141 -10.42 2.04 2.86
CA LYS A 141 -9.41 1.64 3.84
C LYS A 141 -8.43 0.64 3.21
N MET A 142 -7.15 0.86 3.42
CA MET A 142 -6.11 -0.13 3.17
C MET A 142 -6.08 -1.11 4.34
N GLN A 143 -7.16 -1.87 4.48
CA GLN A 143 -7.14 -3.04 5.33
C GLN A 143 -6.45 -4.16 4.56
N PRO A 144 -5.65 -5.01 5.22
CA PRO A 144 -5.46 -6.36 4.71
C PRO A 144 -6.85 -6.90 4.39
N ALA A 145 -7.02 -7.67 3.31
CA ALA A 145 -8.23 -8.47 3.19
C ALA A 145 -8.47 -9.09 4.58
N GLU A 146 -9.63 -8.86 5.19
CA GLU A 146 -9.99 -9.58 6.41
C GLU A 146 -9.60 -11.03 6.12
N GLU A 147 -8.71 -11.61 6.93
CA GLU A 147 -8.51 -13.05 6.83
C GLU A 147 -9.93 -13.60 6.98
N GLU A 148 -10.52 -14.09 5.90
CA GLU A 148 -11.69 -14.92 6.01
C GLU A 148 -11.22 -16.06 6.89
N ILE A 149 -11.59 -15.99 8.16
CA ILE A 149 -11.35 -17.04 9.11
C ILE A 149 -12.28 -18.17 8.68
N ASN A 150 -11.81 -18.95 7.71
CA ASN A 150 -12.45 -20.16 7.19
C ASN A 150 -12.30 -21.33 8.18
N LEU A 151 -11.71 -21.08 9.35
CA LEU A 151 -11.60 -21.99 10.47
C LEU A 151 -12.75 -21.77 11.43
N SER A 152 -13.30 -22.86 11.96
CA SER A 152 -14.27 -22.74 13.03
C SER A 152 -13.62 -22.11 14.26
N LEU A 153 -14.41 -21.45 15.12
CA LEU A 153 -13.92 -20.94 16.40
C LEU A 153 -13.24 -22.05 17.23
N ALA A 154 -13.72 -23.30 17.10
CA ALA A 154 -13.12 -24.45 17.76
C ALA A 154 -11.69 -24.75 17.27
N ASP A 155 -11.45 -24.66 15.96
CA ASP A 155 -10.12 -24.89 15.37
C ASP A 155 -9.13 -23.82 15.80
N ILE A 156 -9.57 -22.56 15.83
CA ILE A 156 -8.77 -21.42 16.30
C ILE A 156 -8.40 -21.59 17.78
N ILE A 157 -9.37 -21.94 18.62
CA ILE A 157 -9.12 -22.22 20.05
C ILE A 157 -8.16 -23.40 20.19
N ASN A 158 -8.32 -24.44 19.38
CA ASN A 158 -7.48 -25.64 19.42
C ASN A 158 -6.02 -25.34 19.03
N GLU A 159 -5.81 -24.51 18.01
CA GLU A 159 -4.50 -24.04 17.58
C GLU A 159 -3.87 -23.11 18.61
N ALA A 160 -4.63 -22.16 19.14
CA ALA A 160 -4.18 -21.26 20.20
C ALA A 160 -3.75 -22.04 21.45
N ARG A 161 -4.54 -23.03 21.89
CA ARG A 161 -4.19 -23.92 23.01
C ARG A 161 -2.87 -24.67 22.74
N ASN A 162 -2.65 -25.18 21.53
CA ASN A 162 -1.40 -25.83 21.17
C ASN A 162 -0.20 -24.88 21.28
N LYS A 163 -0.32 -23.67 20.74
CA LYS A 163 0.75 -22.66 20.77
C LYS A 163 1.08 -22.24 22.20
N ILE A 164 0.07 -21.93 23.01
CA ILE A 164 0.23 -21.53 24.42
C ILE A 164 0.83 -22.68 25.23
N ALA A 165 0.36 -23.92 25.05
CA ALA A 165 0.89 -25.10 25.74
C ALA A 165 2.37 -25.31 25.47
N LYS A 166 2.79 -25.21 24.20
CA LYS A 166 4.19 -25.30 23.79
C LYS A 166 5.03 -24.18 24.39
N ALA A 167 4.54 -22.93 24.36
CA ALA A 167 5.26 -21.78 24.90
C ALA A 167 5.42 -21.85 26.42
N ALA A 168 4.39 -22.33 27.14
CA ALA A 168 4.39 -22.49 28.58
C ALA A 168 5.00 -23.83 29.05
N ASN A 169 5.41 -24.71 28.12
CA ASN A 169 5.88 -26.07 28.39
C ASN A 169 4.91 -26.86 29.30
N VAL A 170 3.61 -26.75 29.02
CA VAL A 170 2.54 -27.48 29.72
C VAL A 170 1.76 -28.35 28.75
N ASP A 171 1.04 -29.31 29.29
CA ASP A 171 0.09 -30.09 28.50
C ASP A 171 -1.07 -29.22 28.00
N LYS A 172 -1.49 -29.42 26.75
CA LYS A 172 -2.59 -28.70 26.11
C LYS A 172 -3.90 -28.76 26.89
N SER A 173 -4.19 -29.88 27.54
CA SER A 173 -5.38 -30.06 28.38
C SER A 173 -5.43 -29.06 29.54
N LYS A 174 -4.27 -28.55 29.98
CA LYS A 174 -4.14 -27.57 31.08
C LYS A 174 -4.33 -26.12 30.65
N VAL A 175 -4.39 -25.83 29.35
CA VAL A 175 -4.62 -24.47 28.84
C VAL A 175 -6.12 -24.23 28.68
N ASN A 176 -6.69 -23.27 29.40
CA ASN A 176 -8.08 -22.85 29.23
C ASN A 176 -8.14 -21.45 28.60
N ILE A 177 -8.98 -21.27 27.59
CA ILE A 177 -9.20 -19.99 26.90
C ILE A 177 -10.67 -19.64 27.09
N GLN A 178 -10.95 -18.53 27.78
CA GLN A 178 -12.29 -18.01 27.98
C GLN A 178 -12.44 -16.70 27.21
N ILE A 179 -13.50 -16.61 26.40
CA ILE A 179 -13.86 -15.41 25.65
C ILE A 179 -15.18 -14.91 26.23
N SER A 180 -15.24 -13.63 26.60
CA SER A 180 -16.46 -12.99 27.09
C SER A 180 -16.90 -11.94 26.08
N PHE A 181 -18.21 -11.87 25.81
CA PHE A 181 -18.84 -10.89 24.95
C PHE A 181 -19.77 -10.01 25.77
#